data_AF-A0A4Y8DGJ4-F1
#
_entry.id   AF-A0A4Y8DGJ4-F1
#
_cell.length_a   1.000
_cell.length_b   1.000
_cell.length_c   1.000
_cell.angle_alpha   90.00
_cell.angle_beta   90.00
_cell.angle_gamma   90.00
#
_symmetry.space_group_name_H-M   'P 1'
#
loop_
_entity.id
_entity.type
_entity.pdbx_description
1 polymer ?
#
loop_
_entity_poly.entity_id
_entity_poly.type
_entity_poly.pdbx_seq_one_letter_code
_entity_poly.pdbx_strand_id
1 'polypeptide(L)'
;MDTPYIPLPKRVLSRFELEIPWHKLKGRVYFILIEAHLVITVISLFLVGYPEAARKALWEEGGEHGFNSDPKMRIYFYANYVQPPEIPYIWSRRQLLAMAARISTRMEVYLLSCVLLFWTMSCVGQRSSDYSDADHPSRAPWYLEHSCSIASTKNQAACYAAQASYALTIVLM
;
A
#
# COMPACT_ATOMS: atom_id res chain seq x y z
N MET A 1 17.69 -63.07 50.39
CA MET A 1 18.76 -62.17 49.91
C MET A 1 18.04 -61.03 49.19
N ASP A 2 17.65 -60.01 49.95
CA ASP A 2 16.88 -58.89 49.44
C ASP A 2 17.84 -57.82 48.92
N THR A 3 17.67 -57.43 47.67
CA THR A 3 18.47 -56.38 47.04
C THR A 3 18.05 -55.02 47.60
N PRO A 4 19.00 -54.13 47.95
CA PRO A 4 18.67 -52.82 48.49
C PRO A 4 18.10 -51.94 47.37
N TYR A 5 16.87 -51.46 47.58
CA TYR A 5 16.19 -50.52 46.70
C TYR A 5 16.93 -49.18 46.68
N ILE A 6 17.49 -48.79 45.52
CA ILE A 6 18.12 -47.48 45.33
C ILE A 6 17.07 -46.55 44.72
N PRO A 7 16.60 -45.51 45.43
CA PRO A 7 15.62 -44.58 44.87
C PRO A 7 16.30 -43.70 43.82
N LEU A 8 15.79 -43.71 42.59
CA LEU A 8 16.18 -42.77 41.54
C LEU A 8 15.83 -41.34 41.99
N PRO A 9 16.72 -40.35 41.78
CA PRO A 9 16.44 -38.98 42.16
C PRO A 9 15.26 -38.48 41.30
N LYS A 10 14.15 -38.13 41.96
CA LYS A 10 13.06 -37.41 41.31
C LYS A 10 13.63 -36.09 40.84
N ARG A 11 13.91 -35.96 39.54
CA ARG A 11 14.19 -34.66 38.92
C ARG A 11 12.91 -33.84 39.00
N VAL A 12 12.73 -33.16 40.13
CA VAL A 12 11.71 -32.12 40.29
C VAL A 12 12.09 -31.05 39.28
N LEU A 13 11.35 -30.98 38.17
CA LEU A 13 11.43 -29.85 37.27
C LEU A 13 11.01 -28.62 38.09
N SER A 14 12.02 -27.85 38.51
CA SER A 14 11.86 -26.59 39.21
C SER A 14 10.92 -25.69 38.41
N ARG A 15 9.94 -25.10 39.10
CA ARG A 15 8.94 -24.18 38.54
C ARG A 15 9.55 -22.86 37.99
N PHE A 16 10.85 -22.63 38.23
CA PHE A 16 11.66 -21.54 37.70
C PHE A 16 12.91 -22.21 37.10
N GLU A 17 13.19 -22.13 35.81
CA GLU A 17 13.99 -21.06 35.22
C GLU A 17 13.64 -20.90 33.73
N LEU A 18 12.40 -20.56 33.43
CA LEU A 18 12.16 -19.79 32.22
C LEU A 18 12.44 -18.33 32.59
N GLU A 19 13.72 -17.94 32.63
CA GLU A 19 14.11 -16.53 32.72
C GLU A 19 13.72 -15.84 31.40
N ILE A 20 12.42 -15.61 31.23
CA ILE A 20 11.90 -14.82 30.13
C ILE A 20 12.48 -13.42 30.35
N PRO A 21 13.29 -12.90 29.42
CA PRO A 21 13.85 -11.56 29.55
C PRO A 21 12.72 -10.56 29.30
N TRP A 22 11.91 -10.29 30.32
CA TRP A 22 10.70 -9.47 30.25
C TRP A 22 10.94 -8.09 29.65
N HIS A 23 12.13 -7.52 29.82
CA HIS A 23 12.54 -6.28 29.16
C HIS A 23 12.64 -6.43 27.63
N LYS A 24 13.21 -7.53 27.13
CA LYS A 24 13.26 -7.85 25.69
C LYS A 24 11.87 -8.20 25.16
N LEU A 25 11.05 -8.91 25.94
CA LEU A 25 9.68 -9.25 25.55
C LEU A 25 8.77 -8.01 25.49
N LYS A 26 8.86 -7.11 26.47
CA LYS A 26 8.14 -5.81 26.47
C LYS A 26 8.53 -4.95 25.28
N GLY A 27 9.84 -4.85 24.98
CA GLY A 27 10.33 -4.15 23.78
C GLY A 27 9.76 -4.75 22.50
N ARG A 28 9.83 -6.08 22.34
CA ARG A 28 9.28 -6.77 21.18
C ARG A 28 7.77 -6.57 21.02
N VAL A 29 7.00 -6.65 22.09
CA VAL A 29 5.55 -6.40 22.04
C VAL A 29 5.26 -4.96 21.62
N TYR A 30 6.00 -3.99 22.14
CA TYR A 30 5.83 -2.58 21.75
C TYR A 30 6.12 -2.34 20.26
N PHE A 31 7.20 -2.93 19.72
CA PHE A 31 7.50 -2.87 18.29
C PHE A 31 6.39 -3.52 17.44
N ILE A 32 5.87 -4.69 17.84
CA ILE A 32 4.77 -5.35 17.14
C ILE A 32 3.51 -4.48 17.14
N LEU A 33 3.20 -3.80 18.24
CA LEU A 33 2.04 -2.90 18.31
C LEU A 33 2.20 -1.69 17.39
N ILE A 34 3.40 -1.11 17.31
CA ILE A 34 3.70 -0.01 16.38
C ILE A 34 3.55 -0.48 14.93
N GLU A 35 4.17 -1.61 14.57
CA GLU A 35 4.08 -2.19 13.23
C GLU A 35 2.63 -2.47 12.84
N ALA A 36 1.85 -3.10 13.74
CA ALA A 36 0.44 -3.36 13.52
C ALA A 36 -0.35 -2.07 13.31
N HIS A 37 -0.08 -1.02 14.08
CA HIS A 37 -0.74 0.27 13.93
C HIS A 37 -0.42 0.92 12.58
N LEU A 38 0.86 0.93 12.18
CA LEU A 38 1.28 1.44 10.87
C LEU A 38 0.62 0.68 9.72
N VAL A 39 0.59 -0.66 9.78
CA VAL A 39 -0.09 -1.49 8.77
C VAL A 39 -1.59 -1.19 8.70
N ILE A 40 -2.26 -1.04 9.84
CA ILE A 40 -3.69 -0.68 9.89
C ILE A 40 -3.92 0.71 9.27
N THR A 41 -3.08 1.70 9.58
CA THR A 41 -3.17 3.05 8.99
C THR A 41 -2.98 3.00 7.48
N VAL A 42 -1.97 2.26 6.99
CA VAL A 42 -1.74 2.06 5.56
C VAL A 42 -2.96 1.47 4.88
N ILE A 43 -3.47 0.35 5.40
CA ILE A 43 -4.64 -0.34 4.82
C ILE A 43 -5.84 0.61 4.80
N SER A 44 -6.07 1.35 5.88
CA SER A 44 -7.19 2.30 5.96
C SER A 44 -7.07 3.41 4.91
N LEU A 45 -5.86 3.96 4.72
CA LEU A 45 -5.59 4.96 3.69
C LEU A 45 -5.77 4.40 2.28
N PHE A 46 -5.34 3.16 2.00
CA PHE A 46 -5.60 2.54 0.70
C PHE A 46 -7.08 2.23 0.47
N LEU A 47 -7.84 1.88 1.52
CA LEU A 47 -9.28 1.67 1.41
C LEU A 47 -10.05 2.97 1.14
N VAL A 48 -9.61 4.10 1.72
CA VAL A 48 -10.30 5.40 1.63
C VAL A 48 -9.78 6.28 0.49
N GLY A 49 -8.47 6.28 0.24
CA GLY A 49 -7.78 7.13 -0.75
C GLY A 49 -7.73 6.53 -2.15
N TYR A 50 -7.98 5.23 -2.29
CA TYR A 50 -7.97 4.53 -3.57
C TYR A 50 -9.32 4.00 -4.10
N PRO A 51 -10.52 4.46 -3.67
CA PRO A 51 -11.75 4.06 -4.31
C PRO A 51 -11.75 4.57 -5.75
N GLU A 52 -12.28 3.76 -6.66
CA GLU A 52 -12.31 4.04 -8.09
C GLU A 52 -12.93 5.40 -8.42
N ALA A 53 -13.89 5.85 -7.60
CA ALA A 53 -14.50 7.17 -7.71
C ALA A 53 -13.51 8.32 -7.44
N ALA A 54 -12.65 8.20 -6.43
CA ALA A 54 -11.65 9.21 -6.11
C ALA A 54 -10.62 9.35 -7.22
N ARG A 55 -10.10 8.22 -7.71
CA ARG A 55 -9.14 8.20 -8.83
C ARG A 55 -9.74 8.80 -10.10
N LYS A 56 -10.98 8.42 -10.44
CA LYS A 56 -11.68 8.98 -11.60
C LYS A 56 -11.91 10.48 -11.46
N ALA A 57 -12.29 10.95 -10.27
CA ALA A 57 -12.50 12.37 -10.01
C ALA A 57 -11.21 13.19 -10.15
N LEU A 58 -10.09 12.67 -9.61
CA LEU A 58 -8.77 13.29 -9.77
C LEU A 58 -8.29 13.28 -11.22
N TRP A 59 -8.62 12.23 -11.99
CA TRP A 59 -8.32 12.15 -13.41
C TRP A 59 -9.10 13.19 -14.22
N GLU A 60 -10.41 13.25 -14.01
CA GLU A 60 -11.31 14.22 -14.67
C GLU A 60 -10.88 15.66 -14.39
N GLU A 61 -10.64 16.00 -13.12
CA GLU A 61 -10.26 17.35 -12.72
C GLU A 61 -8.87 17.76 -13.23
N GLY A 62 -7.90 16.84 -13.19
CA GLY A 62 -6.58 17.10 -13.76
C GLY A 62 -6.63 17.31 -15.28
N GLY A 63 -7.51 16.58 -15.98
CA GLY A 63 -7.80 16.80 -17.39
C GLY A 63 -8.45 18.15 -17.68
N GLU A 64 -9.41 18.58 -16.85
CA GLU A 64 -10.03 19.90 -16.96
C GLU A 64 -9.03 21.06 -16.78
N HIS A 65 -8.00 20.86 -15.96
CA HIS A 65 -6.90 21.81 -15.77
C HIS A 65 -5.78 21.67 -16.81
N GLY A 66 -5.81 20.67 -17.69
CA GLY A 66 -4.77 20.39 -18.66
C GLY A 66 -3.47 19.83 -18.07
N PHE A 67 -3.51 19.25 -16.87
CA PHE A 67 -2.33 18.68 -16.21
C PHE A 67 -2.01 17.25 -16.65
N ASN A 68 -2.98 16.57 -17.27
CA ASN A 68 -2.87 15.20 -17.75
C ASN A 68 -3.99 14.93 -18.77
N SER A 69 -4.06 13.71 -19.31
CA SER A 69 -5.11 13.36 -20.28
C SER A 69 -6.52 13.53 -19.69
N ASP A 70 -7.47 14.03 -20.46
CA ASP A 70 -8.87 14.14 -20.02
C ASP A 70 -9.64 12.85 -20.36
N PRO A 71 -10.19 12.12 -19.37
CA PRO A 71 -10.97 10.90 -19.62
C PRO A 71 -12.26 11.16 -20.41
N LYS A 72 -12.78 12.39 -20.47
CA LYS A 72 -13.94 12.78 -21.28
C LYS A 72 -13.62 12.78 -22.77
N MET A 73 -12.34 12.92 -23.15
CA MET A 73 -11.92 12.86 -24.56
C MET A 73 -12.24 11.52 -25.22
N ARG A 74 -12.38 10.44 -24.44
CA ARG A 74 -12.83 9.13 -24.94
C ARG A 74 -14.16 9.19 -25.70
N ILE A 75 -15.09 10.05 -25.28
CA ILE A 75 -16.38 10.20 -25.97
C ILE A 75 -16.16 10.75 -27.38
N TYR A 76 -15.24 11.71 -27.55
CA TYR A 76 -14.88 12.24 -28.86
C TYR A 76 -14.25 11.17 -29.76
N PHE A 77 -13.36 10.32 -29.23
CA PHE A 77 -12.78 9.21 -30.00
C PHE A 77 -13.87 8.25 -30.50
N TYR A 78 -14.78 7.83 -29.63
CA TYR A 78 -15.89 6.95 -30.01
C TYR A 78 -16.82 7.58 -31.06
N ALA A 79 -17.14 8.87 -30.90
CA ALA A 79 -18.00 9.61 -31.84
C ALA A 79 -17.36 9.73 -33.24
N ASN A 80 -16.03 9.74 -33.33
CA ASN A 80 -15.28 9.81 -34.59
C ASN A 80 -14.82 8.44 -35.11
N TYR A 81 -15.30 7.34 -34.54
CA TYR A 81 -14.90 5.97 -34.91
C TYR A 81 -13.38 5.72 -34.79
N VAL A 82 -12.70 6.46 -33.93
CA VAL A 82 -11.27 6.29 -33.64
C VAL A 82 -11.11 5.50 -32.35
N GLN A 83 -10.14 4.59 -32.31
CA GLN A 83 -9.81 3.88 -31.07
C GLN A 83 -9.18 4.86 -30.06
N PRO A 84 -9.74 4.98 -28.84
CA PRO A 84 -9.16 5.86 -27.84
C PRO A 84 -7.82 5.32 -27.34
N PRO A 85 -6.93 6.20 -26.85
CA PRO A 85 -5.68 5.78 -26.23
C PRO A 85 -5.94 4.91 -24.99
N GLU A 86 -4.98 4.03 -24.70
CA GLU A 86 -5.04 3.18 -23.50
C GLU A 86 -5.12 4.04 -22.23
N ILE A 87 -5.84 3.53 -21.22
CA ILE A 87 -5.92 4.17 -19.91
C ILE A 87 -4.53 4.13 -19.25
N PRO A 88 -3.94 5.29 -18.90
CA PRO A 88 -2.68 5.33 -18.16
C PRO A 88 -2.72 4.50 -16.89
N TYR A 89 -1.60 3.86 -16.54
CA TYR A 89 -1.55 2.91 -15.43
C TYR A 89 -2.02 3.54 -14.10
N ILE A 90 -1.68 4.80 -13.85
CA ILE A 90 -2.07 5.56 -12.66
C ILE A 90 -3.59 5.69 -12.52
N TRP A 91 -4.30 5.77 -13.65
CA TRP A 91 -5.76 5.92 -13.70
C TRP A 91 -6.48 4.58 -13.83
N SER A 92 -5.75 3.49 -14.05
CA SER A 92 -6.30 2.15 -14.28
C SER A 92 -6.72 1.42 -13.00
N ARG A 93 -7.78 0.60 -13.09
CA ARG A 93 -8.28 -0.29 -11.99
C ARG A 93 -7.29 -1.39 -11.56
N ARG A 94 -6.25 -1.66 -12.35
CA ARG A 94 -5.33 -2.79 -12.16
C ARG A 94 -4.42 -2.69 -10.93
N GLN A 95 -4.46 -1.61 -10.17
CA GLN A 95 -3.66 -1.44 -8.96
C GLN A 95 -4.16 -2.31 -7.77
N LEU A 96 -5.44 -2.70 -7.76
CA LEU A 96 -6.10 -3.31 -6.59
C LEU A 96 -5.92 -4.84 -6.44
N LEU A 97 -5.66 -5.58 -7.53
CA LEU A 97 -5.67 -7.06 -7.49
C LEU A 97 -4.38 -7.71 -6.99
N ALA A 98 -3.33 -6.93 -6.74
CA ALA A 98 -2.04 -7.43 -6.29
C ALA A 98 -1.92 -7.59 -4.75
N MET A 99 -2.82 -6.98 -3.97
CA MET A 99 -2.66 -6.86 -2.51
C MET A 99 -3.33 -7.97 -1.67
N ALA A 100 -4.14 -8.86 -2.26
CA ALA A 100 -5.10 -9.66 -1.50
C ALA A 100 -4.77 -11.17 -1.31
N ALA A 101 -3.58 -11.68 -1.65
CA ALA A 101 -3.34 -13.12 -1.60
C ALA A 101 -2.16 -13.57 -0.71
N ARG A 102 -2.54 -14.11 0.46
CA ARG A 102 -1.91 -15.21 1.23
C ARG A 102 -0.83 -14.86 2.26
N ILE A 103 -1.27 -14.59 3.48
CA ILE A 103 -0.48 -14.81 4.70
C ILE A 103 -0.47 -16.33 4.97
N SER A 104 0.58 -17.02 4.55
CA SER A 104 0.89 -18.40 4.96
C SER A 104 2.04 -18.38 5.96
N THR A 105 1.89 -19.09 7.07
CA THR A 105 2.70 -19.02 8.30
C THR A 105 4.09 -19.65 8.22
N ARG A 106 4.65 -19.87 7.02
CA ARG A 106 6.01 -20.42 6.86
C ARG A 106 6.67 -19.87 5.60
N MET A 107 7.23 -18.65 5.61
CA MET A 107 8.14 -18.14 4.55
C MET A 107 8.79 -16.79 4.96
N GLU A 108 9.59 -16.66 6.01
CA GLU A 108 10.15 -15.31 6.37
C GLU A 108 10.98 -14.67 5.24
N VAL A 109 11.75 -15.43 4.45
CA VAL A 109 12.59 -14.86 3.37
C VAL A 109 11.83 -14.59 2.07
N TYR A 110 10.92 -15.49 1.66
CA TYR A 110 10.12 -15.28 0.44
C TYR A 110 8.97 -14.29 0.65
N LEU A 111 8.44 -14.16 1.88
CA LEU A 111 7.47 -13.09 2.19
C LEU A 111 8.13 -11.73 2.05
N LEU A 112 9.34 -11.53 2.57
CA LEU A 112 10.04 -10.24 2.46
C LEU A 112 10.34 -9.88 1.00
N SER A 113 10.83 -10.81 0.18
CA SER A 113 11.08 -10.53 -1.25
C SER A 113 9.81 -10.22 -2.02
N CYS A 114 8.72 -10.95 -1.76
CA CYS A 114 7.42 -10.68 -2.39
C CYS A 114 6.83 -9.35 -1.90
N VAL A 115 6.91 -9.05 -0.60
CA VAL A 115 6.43 -7.79 -0.02
C VAL A 115 7.18 -6.60 -0.61
N LEU A 116 8.50 -6.67 -0.73
CA LEU A 116 9.31 -5.62 -1.39
C LEU A 116 8.94 -5.45 -2.86
N LEU A 117 8.73 -6.54 -3.60
CA LEU A 117 8.25 -6.48 -4.99
C LEU A 117 6.86 -5.83 -5.09
N PHE A 118 5.93 -6.18 -4.20
CA PHE A 118 4.61 -5.55 -4.19
C PHE A 118 4.69 -4.07 -3.82
N TRP A 119 5.55 -3.70 -2.88
CA TRP A 119 5.73 -2.33 -2.44
C TRP A 119 6.34 -1.45 -3.54
N THR A 120 7.35 -1.96 -4.24
CA THR A 120 7.95 -1.29 -5.40
C THR A 120 6.95 -1.13 -6.54
N MET A 121 6.13 -2.15 -6.83
CA MET A 121 5.05 -2.04 -7.82
C MET A 121 3.99 -1.01 -7.41
N SER A 122 3.65 -0.93 -6.12
CA SER A 122 2.75 0.10 -5.58
C SER A 122 3.32 1.51 -5.75
N CYS A 123 4.60 1.69 -5.45
CA CYS A 123 5.30 2.97 -5.62
C CYS A 123 5.35 3.40 -7.10
N VAL A 124 5.70 2.47 -7.99
CA VAL A 124 5.71 2.69 -9.45
C VAL A 124 4.31 3.01 -9.95
N GLY A 125 3.28 2.33 -9.45
CA GLY A 125 1.89 2.59 -9.82
C GLY A 125 1.41 3.99 -9.42
N GLN A 126 1.63 4.36 -8.16
CA GLN A 126 1.28 5.68 -7.60
C GLN A 126 2.02 6.85 -8.28
N ARG A 127 3.21 6.61 -8.84
CA ARG A 127 4.01 7.62 -9.56
C ARG A 127 3.99 7.45 -11.08
N SER A 128 3.15 6.58 -11.63
CA SER A 128 3.20 6.29 -13.06
C SER A 128 2.76 7.50 -13.90
N SER A 129 3.41 7.68 -15.04
CA SER A 129 3.16 8.77 -15.96
C SER A 129 1.87 8.59 -16.75
N ASP A 130 1.34 9.70 -17.24
CA ASP A 130 0.26 9.77 -18.23
C ASP A 130 0.77 10.52 -19.48
N TYR A 131 1.03 9.75 -20.54
CA TYR A 131 1.39 10.26 -21.87
C TYR A 131 0.35 9.88 -22.91
N SER A 132 -0.88 9.55 -22.49
CA SER A 132 -1.94 9.16 -23.41
C SER A 132 -2.46 10.33 -24.25
N ASP A 133 -2.17 11.56 -23.83
CA ASP A 133 -2.40 12.79 -24.57
C ASP A 133 -1.06 13.49 -24.84
N ALA A 134 -0.74 13.70 -26.13
CA ALA A 134 0.51 14.33 -26.54
C ALA A 134 0.55 15.83 -26.22
N ASP A 135 -0.62 16.48 -26.14
CA ASP A 135 -0.74 17.91 -25.85
C ASP A 135 -0.65 18.18 -24.33
N HIS A 136 -1.00 17.19 -23.52
CA HIS A 136 -0.98 17.27 -22.04
C HIS A 136 -0.13 16.15 -21.39
N PRO A 137 1.19 16.09 -21.66
CA PRO A 137 2.06 15.06 -21.12
C PRO A 137 2.31 15.26 -19.63
N SER A 138 2.08 14.20 -18.85
CA SER A 138 2.20 14.20 -17.40
C SER A 138 3.22 13.16 -16.94
N ARG A 139 4.37 13.61 -16.42
CA ARG A 139 5.47 12.72 -16.00
C ARG A 139 5.13 11.95 -14.72
N ALA A 140 4.38 12.59 -13.84
CA ALA A 140 3.86 12.07 -12.60
C ALA A 140 2.45 12.64 -12.41
N PRO A 141 1.56 11.97 -11.67
CA PRO A 141 0.22 12.51 -11.46
C PRO A 141 0.26 13.90 -10.85
N TRP A 142 -0.62 14.77 -11.34
CA TRP A 142 -0.60 16.21 -11.03
C TRP A 142 -0.65 16.52 -9.54
N TYR A 143 -1.34 15.71 -8.74
CA TYR A 143 -1.44 15.90 -7.29
C TYR A 143 -0.11 15.62 -6.56
N LEU A 144 0.91 15.05 -7.21
CA LEU A 144 2.26 14.97 -6.67
C LEU A 144 3.15 16.15 -7.08
N GLU A 145 2.77 16.85 -8.14
CA GLU A 145 3.51 18.01 -8.67
C GLU A 145 2.93 19.33 -8.17
N HIS A 146 1.68 19.33 -7.72
CA HIS A 146 0.92 20.53 -7.35
C HIS A 146 0.26 20.39 -5.96
N SER A 147 -0.07 21.53 -5.37
CA SER A 147 -0.79 21.58 -4.10
C SER A 147 -2.26 21.17 -4.27
N CYS A 148 -2.80 20.43 -3.30
CA CYS A 148 -4.22 20.09 -3.22
C CYS A 148 -5.14 21.29 -2.96
N SER A 149 -4.61 22.51 -2.82
CA SER A 149 -5.39 23.74 -2.83
C SER A 149 -5.95 24.10 -4.21
N ILE A 150 -5.38 23.55 -5.28
CA ILE A 150 -5.85 23.73 -6.67
C ILE A 150 -7.05 22.81 -6.96
N ALA A 151 -7.16 21.70 -6.22
CA ALA A 151 -8.31 20.81 -6.31
C ALA A 151 -9.58 21.52 -5.83
N SER A 152 -10.70 21.23 -6.48
CA SER A 152 -12.02 21.56 -6.01
C SER A 152 -12.25 21.02 -4.59
N THR A 153 -13.09 21.72 -3.83
CA THR A 153 -13.43 21.34 -2.44
C THR A 153 -13.95 19.90 -2.32
N LYS A 154 -14.59 19.39 -3.37
CA LYS A 154 -15.07 18.01 -3.45
C LYS A 154 -13.94 16.98 -3.54
N ASN A 155 -12.87 17.29 -4.27
CA ASN A 155 -11.79 16.36 -4.58
C ASN A 155 -10.54 16.58 -3.72
N GLN A 156 -10.49 17.66 -2.94
CA GLN A 156 -9.35 17.99 -2.09
C GLN A 156 -9.00 16.88 -1.08
N ALA A 157 -10.01 16.22 -0.48
CA ALA A 157 -9.77 15.10 0.42
C ALA A 157 -9.11 13.90 -0.30
N ALA A 158 -9.54 13.61 -1.53
CA ALA A 158 -8.95 12.56 -2.36
C ALA A 158 -7.50 12.91 -2.74
N CYS A 159 -7.23 14.18 -3.05
CA CYS A 159 -5.89 14.67 -3.36
C CYS A 159 -4.94 14.47 -2.16
N TYR A 160 -5.33 14.91 -0.96
CA TYR A 160 -4.51 14.72 0.24
C TYR A 160 -4.34 13.24 0.59
N ALA A 161 -5.37 12.42 0.42
CA ALA A 161 -5.27 10.98 0.62
C ALA A 161 -4.25 10.35 -0.35
N ALA A 162 -4.27 10.73 -1.64
CA ALA A 162 -3.32 10.23 -2.63
C ALA A 162 -1.87 10.65 -2.32
N GLN A 163 -1.65 11.91 -1.92
CA GLN A 163 -0.34 12.39 -1.48
C GLN A 163 0.14 11.63 -0.23
N ALA A 164 -0.73 11.46 0.77
CA ALA A 164 -0.41 10.75 2.00
C ALA A 164 -0.10 9.27 1.75
N SER A 165 -0.87 8.59 0.89
CA SER A 165 -0.63 7.20 0.48
C SER A 165 0.73 7.04 -0.21
N TYR A 166 1.10 7.96 -1.11
CA TYR A 166 2.39 7.92 -1.78
C TYR A 166 3.56 8.16 -0.82
N ALA A 167 3.44 9.19 0.04
CA ALA A 167 4.44 9.49 1.06
C ALA A 167 4.66 8.31 2.02
N LEU A 168 3.57 7.69 2.48
CA LEU A 168 3.62 6.53 3.36
C LEU A 168 4.22 5.31 2.66
N THR A 169 3.95 5.13 1.37
CA THR A 169 4.59 4.10 0.55
C THR A 169 6.10 4.31 0.49
N ILE A 170 6.59 5.55 0.32
CA ILE A 170 8.03 5.83 0.33
C ILE A 170 8.66 5.55 1.70
N VAL A 171 8.01 6.00 2.78
CA VAL A 171 8.55 5.89 4.15
C VAL A 171 8.63 4.44 4.63
N LEU A 172 7.70 3.59 4.19
CA LEU A 172 7.62 2.18 4.59
C LEU A 172 8.33 1.23 3.62
N MET A 173 8.93 1.74 2.54
CA MET A 173 9.78 0.97 1.63
C MET A 173 11.16 0.74 2.26
#